data_AF-A0A3P6DRI4-F1
#
_entry.id   AF-A0A3P6DRI4-F1
#
_cell.length_a   1.000
_cell.length_b   1.000
_cell.length_c   1.000
_cell.angle_alpha   90.00
_cell.angle_beta   90.00
_cell.angle_gamma   90.00
#
_symmetry.space_group_name_H-M   'P 1'
#
loop_
_entity.id
_entity.type
_entity.pdbx_description
1 polymer ?
#
loop_
_entity_poly.entity_id
_entity_poly.type
_entity_poly.pdbx_seq_one_letter_code
_entity_poly.pdbx_strand_id
1 'polypeptide(L)'
;MFQQEGRISGKSSSAWLNDEDYNILQTFLLLNCEVFEPYERMFEEYMMDNHPNITSNDMTRAKDEKFAMWCKDYINNASKSFEFPLWMLEFVQGPKHQITSWPMYYSRGYHYHTQSHGQNKKTMNFGVCVPGTTKTEYFGLIEEIFMIEYHGAV
;
A
#
# COMPACT_ATOMS: atom_id res chain seq x y z
N MET A 1 12.74 -2.10 7.46
CA MET A 1 12.41 -2.05 6.01
C MET A 1 11.56 -0.84 5.69
N PHE A 2 10.57 -0.49 6.51
CA PHE A 2 9.83 0.77 6.36
C PHE A 2 10.26 1.78 7.42
N GLN A 3 11.01 2.80 7.00
CA GLN A 3 11.38 3.93 7.84
C GLN A 3 10.82 5.20 7.20
N GLN A 4 10.24 6.08 8.01
CA GLN A 4 9.77 7.37 7.54
C GLN A 4 10.97 8.23 7.10
N GLU A 5 11.12 8.46 5.80
CA GLU A 5 12.19 9.29 5.22
C GLU A 5 11.82 10.78 5.10
N GLY A 6 11.03 11.30 6.05
CA GLY A 6 10.51 12.66 5.96
C GLY A 6 9.86 13.15 7.24
N ARG A 7 9.29 14.36 7.16
CA ARG A 7 8.65 15.05 8.28
C ARG A 7 7.23 15.46 7.91
N ILE A 8 6.28 15.02 8.72
CA ILE A 8 4.88 15.47 8.70
C ILE A 8 4.74 16.89 9.27
N SER A 9 3.75 17.66 8.80
CA SER A 9 3.52 19.03 9.25
C SER A 9 2.05 19.46 9.15
N GLY A 10 1.68 20.44 9.97
CA GLY A 10 0.31 20.94 10.09
C GLY A 10 -0.51 20.15 11.11
N LYS A 11 -1.79 20.51 11.23
CA LYS A 11 -2.72 19.85 12.15
C LYS A 11 -3.09 18.48 11.59
N SER A 12 -2.86 17.43 12.37
CA SER A 12 -3.27 16.07 12.00
C SER A 12 -4.78 15.87 12.17
N SER A 13 -5.29 14.88 11.45
CA SER A 13 -6.61 14.27 11.67
C SER A 13 -6.47 12.76 11.65
N SER A 14 -7.38 12.05 12.32
CA SER A 14 -7.42 10.59 12.27
C SER A 14 -8.72 10.12 11.65
N ALA A 15 -8.64 9.05 10.87
CA ALA A 15 -9.76 8.40 10.21
C ALA A 15 -9.63 6.88 10.34
N TRP A 16 -10.73 6.17 10.12
CA TRP A 16 -10.75 4.71 10.09
C TRP A 16 -11.04 4.28 8.65
N LEU A 17 -10.20 3.39 8.12
CA LEU A 17 -10.47 2.73 6.85
C LEU A 17 -11.69 1.81 7.02
N ASN A 18 -12.56 1.80 6.02
CA ASN A 18 -13.55 0.73 5.89
C ASN A 18 -12.86 -0.55 5.38
N ASP A 19 -13.57 -1.67 5.39
CA ASP A 19 -13.00 -2.98 5.02
C ASP A 19 -12.52 -3.01 3.55
N GLU A 20 -13.18 -2.28 2.65
CA GLU A 20 -12.81 -2.19 1.23
C GLU A 20 -11.51 -1.41 1.04
N ASP A 21 -11.42 -0.21 1.60
CA ASP A 21 -10.21 0.62 1.56
C ASP A 21 -9.04 -0.06 2.27
N TYR A 22 -9.32 -0.78 3.37
CA TYR A 22 -8.32 -1.57 4.07
C TYR A 22 -7.77 -2.70 3.19
N ASN A 23 -8.65 -3.43 2.49
CA ASN A 23 -8.23 -4.48 1.57
C ASN A 23 -7.42 -3.90 0.40
N ILE A 24 -7.87 -2.81 -0.21
CA ILE A 24 -7.15 -2.12 -1.28
C ILE A 24 -5.75 -1.72 -0.80
N LEU A 25 -5.66 -1.11 0.38
CA LEU A 25 -4.38 -0.69 0.96
C LEU A 25 -3.46 -1.89 1.21
N GLN A 26 -3.95 -2.95 1.83
CA GLN A 26 -3.14 -4.12 2.15
C GLN A 26 -2.65 -4.83 0.87
N THR A 27 -3.52 -4.97 -0.13
CA THR A 27 -3.13 -5.53 -1.43
C THR A 27 -2.07 -4.66 -2.11
N PHE A 28 -2.26 -3.34 -2.12
CA PHE A 28 -1.27 -2.41 -2.68
C PHE A 28 0.09 -2.54 -1.99
N LEU A 29 0.13 -2.60 -0.66
CA LEU A 29 1.37 -2.73 0.11
C LEU A 29 2.12 -4.03 -0.19
N LEU A 30 1.39 -5.15 -0.31
CA LEU A 30 1.99 -6.46 -0.63
C LEU A 30 2.52 -6.50 -2.07
N LEU A 31 1.74 -6.01 -3.05
CA LEU A 31 2.16 -6.01 -4.46
C LEU A 31 3.32 -5.04 -4.75
N ASN A 32 3.47 -3.98 -3.96
CA ASN A 32 4.55 -3.01 -4.11
C ASN A 32 5.77 -3.31 -3.21
N CYS A 33 5.84 -4.49 -2.61
CA CYS A 33 6.98 -4.92 -1.80
C CYS A 33 7.68 -6.11 -2.48
N GLU A 34 8.92 -5.92 -2.95
CA GLU A 34 9.69 -6.93 -3.69
C GLU A 34 9.84 -8.27 -2.96
N VAL A 35 9.84 -8.26 -1.62
CA VAL A 35 9.89 -9.50 -0.80
C VAL A 35 8.67 -10.40 -1.05
N PHE A 36 7.54 -9.84 -1.44
CA PHE A 36 6.29 -10.57 -1.69
C PHE A 36 6.09 -10.98 -3.15
N GLU A 37 6.95 -10.56 -4.07
CA GLU A 37 6.88 -10.93 -5.49
C GLU A 37 6.84 -12.46 -5.72
N PRO A 38 7.60 -13.30 -4.98
CA PRO A 38 7.46 -14.76 -5.11
C PRO A 38 6.07 -15.28 -4.72
N TYR A 39 5.41 -14.65 -3.74
CA TYR A 39 4.09 -15.05 -3.28
C TYR A 39 3.00 -14.61 -4.25
N GLU A 40 3.19 -13.47 -4.91
CA GLU A 40 2.34 -13.05 -6.02
C GLU A 40 2.34 -14.09 -7.14
N ARG A 41 3.52 -14.56 -7.57
CA ARG A 41 3.62 -15.64 -8.57
C ARG A 41 2.93 -16.93 -8.12
N MET A 42 3.13 -17.32 -6.87
CA MET A 42 2.46 -18.51 -6.33
C MET A 42 0.94 -18.38 -6.28
N PHE A 43 0.43 -17.17 -6.02
CA PHE A 43 -0.99 -16.88 -6.10
C PHE A 43 -1.51 -16.99 -7.54
N GLU A 44 -0.77 -16.44 -8.51
CA GLU A 44 -1.12 -16.55 -9.92
C GLU A 44 -1.16 -18.00 -10.40
N GLU A 45 -0.15 -18.80 -10.04
CA GLU A 45 -0.10 -20.24 -10.32
C GLU A 45 -1.30 -20.97 -9.70
N TYR A 46 -1.59 -20.71 -8.42
CA TYR A 46 -2.77 -21.24 -7.74
C TYR A 46 -4.07 -20.89 -8.47
N MET A 47 -4.21 -19.64 -8.93
CA MET A 47 -5.40 -19.20 -9.66
C MET A 47 -5.49 -19.86 -11.04
N MET A 48 -4.38 -20.06 -11.75
CA MET A 48 -4.34 -20.75 -13.03
C MET A 48 -4.69 -22.24 -12.90
N ASP A 49 -4.22 -22.91 -11.84
CA ASP A 49 -4.54 -24.33 -11.60
C ASP A 49 -6.02 -24.55 -11.30
N ASN A 50 -6.64 -23.65 -10.53
CA ASN A 50 -8.06 -23.74 -10.17
C ASN A 50 -9.00 -23.19 -11.26
N HIS A 51 -8.48 -22.31 -12.13
CA HIS A 51 -9.22 -21.69 -13.22
C HIS A 51 -8.35 -21.64 -14.50
N PRO A 52 -8.21 -22.76 -15.24
CA PRO A 52 -7.27 -22.88 -16.37
C PRO A 52 -7.46 -21.89 -17.53
N ASN A 53 -8.61 -21.23 -17.61
CA ASN A 53 -8.94 -20.24 -18.64
C ASN A 53 -9.08 -18.82 -18.07
N ILE A 54 -8.50 -18.54 -16.91
CA ILE A 54 -8.54 -17.21 -16.30
C ILE A 54 -7.90 -16.17 -17.24
N THR A 55 -8.61 -15.07 -17.47
CA THR A 55 -8.10 -13.98 -18.31
C THR A 55 -7.15 -13.09 -17.51
N SER A 56 -6.31 -12.29 -18.18
CA SER A 56 -5.45 -11.32 -17.49
C SER A 56 -6.26 -10.31 -16.65
N ASN A 57 -7.44 -9.91 -17.11
CA ASN A 57 -8.32 -8.99 -16.38
C ASN A 57 -8.92 -9.67 -15.14
N ASP A 58 -9.34 -10.93 -15.27
CA ASP A 58 -9.84 -11.71 -14.14
C ASP A 58 -8.76 -12.02 -13.11
N MET A 59 -7.52 -12.25 -13.57
CA MET A 59 -6.36 -12.40 -12.68
C MET A 59 -6.11 -11.11 -11.90
N THR A 60 -6.12 -9.96 -12.58
CA THR A 60 -5.94 -8.66 -11.93
C THR A 60 -7.01 -8.44 -10.87
N ARG A 61 -8.29 -8.65 -11.21
CA ARG A 61 -9.40 -8.58 -10.25
C ARG A 61 -9.24 -9.56 -9.11
N ALA A 62 -8.79 -10.79 -9.38
CA ALA A 62 -8.54 -11.78 -8.33
C ALA A 62 -7.42 -11.33 -7.37
N LYS A 63 -6.37 -10.65 -7.87
CA LYS A 63 -5.35 -10.06 -7.00
C LYS A 63 -5.96 -8.98 -6.12
N ASP A 64 -6.66 -8.03 -6.71
CA ASP A 64 -7.30 -6.92 -5.99
C ASP A 64 -8.22 -7.41 -4.87
N GLU A 65 -8.99 -8.47 -5.13
CA GLU A 65 -10.00 -9.00 -4.20
C GLU A 65 -9.46 -10.02 -3.19
N LYS A 66 -8.44 -10.82 -3.55
CA LYS A 66 -8.11 -12.05 -2.80
C LYS A 66 -6.66 -12.18 -2.39
N PHE A 67 -5.73 -11.45 -3.02
CA PHE A 67 -4.31 -11.68 -2.81
C PHE A 67 -3.88 -11.42 -1.36
N ALA A 68 -4.32 -10.32 -0.76
CA ALA A 68 -3.98 -9.97 0.62
C ALA A 68 -4.36 -11.08 1.62
N MET A 69 -5.59 -11.58 1.53
CA MET A 69 -6.08 -12.65 2.40
C MET A 69 -5.36 -13.98 2.11
N TRP A 70 -5.20 -14.34 0.84
CA TRP A 70 -4.51 -15.57 0.45
C TRP A 70 -3.05 -15.58 0.94
N CYS A 71 -2.35 -14.45 0.79
CA CYS A 71 -0.95 -14.31 1.19
C CYS A 71 -0.78 -14.45 2.71
N LYS A 72 -1.67 -13.81 3.48
CA LYS A 72 -1.76 -13.95 4.93
C LYS A 72 -1.96 -15.40 5.35
N ASP A 73 -2.93 -16.10 4.76
CA ASP A 73 -3.23 -17.49 5.10
C ASP A 73 -2.08 -18.43 4.73
N TYR A 74 -1.48 -18.23 3.56
CA TYR A 74 -0.34 -19.01 3.10
C TYR A 74 0.85 -18.89 4.05
N ILE A 75 1.26 -17.66 4.39
CA ILE A 75 2.41 -17.40 5.26
C ILE A 75 2.15 -17.86 6.69
N ASN A 76 0.95 -17.64 7.23
CA ASN A 76 0.57 -18.14 8.56
C ASN A 76 0.57 -19.67 8.63
N ASN A 77 0.26 -20.36 7.53
CA ASN A 77 0.34 -21.81 7.50
C ASN A 77 1.79 -22.30 7.32
N ALA A 78 2.55 -21.67 6.43
CA ALA A 78 3.95 -21.98 6.19
C ALA A 78 4.82 -21.76 7.43
N SER A 79 4.50 -20.76 8.27
CA SER A 79 5.25 -20.43 9.49
C SER A 79 5.23 -21.54 10.55
N LYS A 80 4.35 -22.53 10.41
CA LYS A 80 4.35 -23.74 11.25
C LYS A 80 5.52 -24.68 10.94
N SER A 81 6.08 -24.58 9.74
CA SER A 81 7.14 -25.47 9.22
C SER A 81 8.42 -24.72 8.85
N PHE A 82 8.35 -23.42 8.57
CA PHE A 82 9.45 -22.59 8.12
C PHE A 82 9.57 -21.32 8.97
N GLU A 83 10.79 -20.83 9.13
CA GLU A 83 11.03 -19.55 9.81
C GLU A 83 10.85 -18.38 8.85
N PHE A 84 10.10 -17.38 9.29
CA PHE A 84 9.94 -16.10 8.60
C PHE A 84 10.43 -14.97 9.50
N PRO A 85 10.98 -13.88 8.94
CA PRO A 85 11.26 -12.69 9.70
C PRO A 85 9.99 -12.16 10.39
N LEU A 86 10.10 -11.74 11.66
CA LEU A 86 8.95 -11.25 12.43
C LEU A 86 8.20 -10.12 11.73
N TRP A 87 8.94 -9.19 11.13
CA TRP A 87 8.34 -8.08 10.37
C TRP A 87 7.45 -8.56 9.23
N MET A 88 7.77 -9.69 8.59
CA MET A 88 7.00 -10.25 7.49
C MET A 88 5.70 -10.89 8.01
N LEU A 89 5.78 -11.60 9.14
CA LEU A 89 4.61 -12.16 9.82
C LEU A 89 3.64 -11.08 10.27
N GLU A 90 4.15 -9.92 10.71
CA GLU A 90 3.35 -8.75 11.05
C GLU A 90 2.77 -8.07 9.80
N PHE A 91 3.59 -7.91 8.76
CA PHE A 91 3.21 -7.20 7.54
C PHE A 91 1.99 -7.84 6.86
N VAL A 92 1.92 -9.17 6.85
CA VAL A 92 0.78 -9.91 6.27
C VAL A 92 -0.49 -9.87 7.12
N GLN A 93 -0.41 -9.54 8.42
CA GLN A 93 -1.62 -9.29 9.21
C GLN A 93 -2.31 -8.00 8.79
N GLY A 94 -1.53 -7.09 8.23
CA GLY A 94 -1.93 -5.76 7.79
C GLY A 94 -1.81 -4.69 8.88
N PRO A 95 -1.92 -3.42 8.48
CA PRO A 95 -1.72 -2.29 9.37
C PRO A 95 -2.89 -2.09 10.34
N LYS A 96 -2.78 -1.09 11.21
CA LYS A 96 -3.93 -0.56 11.94
C LYS A 96 -4.96 0.00 10.94
N HIS A 97 -6.24 -0.20 11.24
CA HIS A 97 -7.32 0.41 10.45
C HIS A 97 -7.41 1.92 10.65
N GLN A 98 -6.95 2.41 11.80
CA GLN A 98 -6.86 3.84 12.05
C GLN A 98 -5.64 4.41 11.34
N ILE A 99 -5.87 5.36 10.44
CA ILE A 99 -4.83 6.16 9.79
C ILE A 99 -4.80 7.55 10.40
N THR A 100 -3.62 8.17 10.33
CA THR A 100 -3.49 9.60 10.65
C THR A 100 -3.05 10.33 9.39
N SER A 101 -3.71 11.44 9.09
CA SER A 101 -3.50 12.25 7.89
C SER A 101 -2.94 13.63 8.25
N TRP A 102 -2.16 14.21 7.33
CA TRP A 102 -1.56 15.54 7.47
C TRP A 102 -1.73 16.35 6.18
N PRO A 103 -1.84 17.68 6.29
CA PRO A 103 -1.92 18.54 5.11
C PRO A 103 -0.59 18.72 4.39
N MET A 104 0.54 18.35 5.03
CA MET A 104 1.88 18.59 4.50
C MET A 104 2.85 17.47 4.86
N TYR A 105 3.76 17.16 3.93
CA TYR A 105 4.86 16.24 4.13
C TYR A 105 6.14 16.74 3.45
N TYR A 106 7.26 16.66 4.17
CA TYR A 106 8.57 17.06 3.68
C TYR A 106 9.43 15.83 3.51
N SER A 107 9.99 15.61 2.32
CA SER A 107 10.95 14.54 2.09
C SER A 107 11.94 14.95 1.00
N ARG A 108 13.22 14.63 1.21
CA ARG A 108 14.30 14.80 0.22
C ARG A 108 14.37 16.21 -0.42
N GLY A 109 14.07 17.25 0.36
CA GLY A 109 14.08 18.65 -0.10
C GLY A 109 12.78 19.13 -0.76
N TYR A 110 11.82 18.24 -0.97
CA TYR A 110 10.48 18.56 -1.45
C TYR A 110 9.51 18.80 -0.29
N HIS A 111 8.56 19.70 -0.51
CA HIS A 111 7.50 20.02 0.43
C HIS A 111 6.15 19.80 -0.25
N TYR A 112 5.52 18.67 0.02
CA TYR A 112 4.24 18.28 -0.52
C TYR A 112 3.09 18.84 0.31
N HIS A 113 2.06 19.36 -0.36
CA HIS A 113 0.81 19.80 0.24
C HIS A 113 -0.33 18.93 -0.25
N THR A 114 -1.38 18.76 0.55
CA THR A 114 -2.68 18.41 -0.01
C THR A 114 -3.25 19.59 -0.79
N GLN A 115 -4.04 19.32 -1.83
CA GLN A 115 -4.69 20.35 -2.64
C GLN A 115 -5.54 21.28 -1.78
N SER A 116 -6.33 20.71 -0.86
CA SER A 116 -7.17 21.46 0.07
C SER A 116 -6.38 22.46 0.92
N HIS A 117 -5.15 22.11 1.32
CA HIS A 117 -4.26 22.99 2.06
C HIS A 117 -3.60 24.06 1.18
N GLY A 118 -3.11 23.64 0.01
CA GLY A 118 -2.24 24.44 -0.84
C GLY A 118 -2.95 25.34 -1.85
N GLN A 119 -4.21 25.08 -2.20
CA GLN A 119 -4.92 25.77 -3.29
C GLN A 119 -5.00 27.30 -3.16
N ASN A 120 -4.97 27.83 -1.93
CA ASN A 120 -5.03 29.27 -1.65
C ASN A 120 -3.66 29.85 -1.23
N LYS A 121 -2.57 29.11 -1.41
CA LYS A 121 -1.21 29.51 -1.01
C LYS A 121 -0.43 30.01 -2.24
N LYS A 122 0.60 30.83 -1.98
CA LYS A 122 1.49 31.35 -3.03
C LYS A 122 2.28 30.25 -3.73
N THR A 123 2.65 29.19 -3.01
CA THR A 123 3.35 28.02 -3.54
C THR A 123 2.40 26.82 -3.54
N MET A 124 2.06 26.34 -4.72
CA MET A 124 1.12 25.24 -4.94
C MET A 124 1.87 23.91 -5.09
N ASN A 125 2.27 23.31 -3.97
CA ASN A 125 3.10 22.09 -3.98
C ASN A 125 2.27 20.80 -3.84
N PHE A 126 1.09 20.76 -4.45
CA PHE A 126 0.17 19.62 -4.41
C PHE A 126 0.06 18.91 -5.76
N GLY A 127 0.81 19.32 -6.78
CA GLY A 127 0.88 18.61 -8.06
C GLY A 127 1.94 17.50 -8.02
N VAL A 128 1.61 16.33 -8.58
CA VAL A 128 2.51 15.19 -8.73
C VAL A 128 2.56 14.70 -10.16
N CYS A 129 3.70 14.14 -10.55
CA CYS A 129 3.91 13.47 -11.82
C CYS A 129 4.39 12.05 -11.53
N VAL A 130 3.70 11.06 -12.08
CA VAL A 130 4.06 9.64 -11.95
C VAL A 130 4.43 9.12 -13.34
N PRO A 131 5.63 8.55 -13.52
CA PRO A 131 5.99 7.91 -14.77
C PRO A 131 5.12 6.67 -14.99
N GLY A 132 4.53 6.55 -16.16
CA GLY A 132 3.83 5.35 -16.58
C GLY A 132 4.78 4.20 -16.93
N THR A 133 4.21 3.02 -17.18
CA THR A 133 4.94 1.84 -17.67
C THR A 133 5.53 2.04 -19.08
N THR A 134 5.10 3.09 -19.78
CA THR A 134 5.60 3.51 -21.10
C THR A 134 6.15 4.94 -21.01
N LYS A 135 6.47 5.60 -22.13
CA LYS A 135 6.93 7.00 -22.15
C LYS A 135 5.81 8.03 -21.86
N THR A 136 4.78 7.63 -21.13
CA THR A 136 3.63 8.46 -20.77
C THR A 136 3.80 8.94 -19.34
N GLU A 137 3.61 10.23 -19.12
CA GLU A 137 3.61 10.84 -17.79
C GLU A 137 2.17 11.08 -17.35
N TYR A 138 1.85 10.71 -16.11
CA TYR A 138 0.54 10.94 -15.51
C TYR A 138 0.64 12.06 -14.48
N PHE A 139 -0.24 13.05 -14.58
CA PHE A 139 -0.29 14.19 -13.67
C PHE A 139 -1.50 14.08 -12.76
N GLY A 140 -1.30 14.39 -11.48
CA GLY A 140 -2.34 14.32 -10.47
C GLY A 140 -2.17 15.39 -9.40
N LEU A 141 -3.17 15.47 -8.52
CA LEU A 141 -3.14 16.31 -7.33
C LEU A 141 -3.08 15.41 -6.09
N ILE A 142 -2.33 15.85 -5.09
CA ILE A 142 -2.28 15.17 -3.79
C ILE A 142 -3.56 15.53 -3.03
N GLU A 143 -4.48 14.59 -2.92
CA GLU A 143 -5.71 14.79 -2.17
C GLU A 143 -5.51 14.53 -0.68
N GLU A 144 -4.78 13.45 -0.36
CA GLU A 144 -4.51 13.03 1.01
C GLU A 144 -3.05 12.62 1.19
N ILE A 145 -2.52 12.88 2.39
CA ILE A 145 -1.25 12.35 2.85
C ILE A 145 -1.52 11.72 4.21
N PHE A 146 -1.29 10.42 4.35
CA PHE A 146 -1.47 9.72 5.61
C PHE A 146 -0.32 8.78 5.92
N MET A 147 -0.22 8.40 7.19
CA MET A 147 0.74 7.43 7.69
C MET A 147 0.03 6.13 8.04
N ILE A 148 0.66 5.04 7.64
CA ILE A 148 0.25 3.68 7.94
C ILE A 148 1.11 3.20 9.10
N GLU A 149 0.47 2.65 10.11
CA GLU A 149 1.14 2.09 11.28
C GLU A 149 0.80 0.61 11.42
N TYR A 150 1.77 -0.20 11.82
CA TYR A 150 1.54 -1.58 12.20
C TYR A 150 1.45 -1.69 13.73
N HIS A 151 0.84 -2.77 14.21
CA HIS A 151 0.72 -3.04 15.64
C HIS A 151 2.08 -3.25 16.32
N GLY A 152 3.10 -3.67 15.55
CA GLY A 152 4.42 -4.03 16.05
C GLY A 152 4.41 -5.32 16.86
N ALA A 153 5.61 -5.82 17.18
CA ALA A 153 5.79 -6.97 18.04
C ALA A 153 5.36 -6.62 19.47
N VAL A 154 4.44 -7.40 20.03
CA VAL A 154 4.19 -7.42 21.48
C VAL A 154 5.17 -8.38 22.12
#